data_AF-A0A6N7UYT3-F1
#
_entry.id   AF-A0A6N7UYT3-F1
#
_cell.length_a   1.000
_cell.length_b   1.000
_cell.length_c   1.000
_cell.angle_alpha   90.00
_cell.angle_beta   90.00
_cell.angle_gamma   90.00
#
_symmetry.space_group_name_H-M   'P 1'
#
loop_
_entity.id
_entity.type
_entity.pdbx_description
1 polymer ?
#
loop_
_entity_poly.entity_id
_entity_poly.type
_entity_poly.pdbx_seq_one_letter_code
_entity_poly.pdbx_strand_id
1 'polypeptide(L)'
;MDDDDLLHPDHFEQINLIARRVLCNTPQSVSAVGMYRQFLAYVRPEGVTLENVSFRRCIPGNKFFVIPRAHYETLEAYSPWGIPEFIDQEAEDLFSQRGIVLTLVRNNEPTFVYMRRGSNLSQDNKSAYIDNLEGRLQFQDEDELHDFVANQSNDLTYSPDLAPLAREFRLTVSRSPGGRAVVAANLEKMFGQDAMIAYYLVKGAERLETLWYSREEVVVFKDVPPGCSVRAFVRLGDEIIHRKAVRIWG
;
A
#
# COMPACT_ATOMS: atom_id res chain seq x y z
N MET A 1 9.41 15.96 -0.95
CA MET A 1 10.60 16.09 -1.80
C MET A 1 11.70 16.48 -0.85
N ASP A 2 12.79 15.72 -0.86
CA ASP A 2 14.03 16.20 -0.27
C ASP A 2 14.60 17.31 -1.16
N ASP A 3 15.56 18.05 -0.63
CA ASP A 3 16.18 19.22 -1.27
C ASP A 3 17.08 18.85 -2.46
N ASP A 4 17.44 17.57 -2.60
CA ASP A 4 18.31 17.07 -3.65
C ASP A 4 17.61 16.24 -4.73
N ASP A 5 16.31 15.97 -4.60
CA ASP A 5 15.51 15.23 -5.58
C ASP A 5 15.34 15.98 -6.91
N LEU A 6 15.22 15.25 -8.03
CA LEU A 6 14.98 15.85 -9.34
C LEU A 6 13.56 15.57 -9.83
N LEU A 7 12.99 16.55 -10.53
CA LEU A 7 11.72 16.43 -11.23
C LEU A 7 11.97 16.54 -12.73
N HIS A 8 11.37 15.61 -13.47
CA HIS A 8 11.18 15.77 -14.90
C HIS A 8 10.27 16.99 -15.17
N PRO A 9 10.48 17.76 -16.27
CA PRO A 9 9.62 18.90 -16.62
C PRO A 9 8.11 18.56 -16.61
N ASP A 10 7.76 17.39 -17.15
CA ASP A 10 6.37 16.90 -17.22
C ASP A 10 5.81 16.34 -15.89
N HIS A 11 6.55 16.37 -14.77
CA HIS A 11 6.11 15.74 -13.52
C HIS A 11 4.74 16.25 -13.03
N PHE A 12 4.53 17.56 -13.08
CA PHE A 12 3.24 18.15 -12.69
C PHE A 12 2.13 17.89 -13.72
N GLU A 13 2.47 17.73 -15.00
CA GLU A 13 1.50 17.33 -16.03
C GLU A 13 1.01 15.91 -15.80
N GLN A 14 1.92 15.00 -15.43
CA GLN A 14 1.58 13.65 -15.01
C GLN A 14 0.69 13.64 -13.76
N ILE A 15 1.02 14.43 -12.73
CA ILE A 15 0.17 14.58 -11.54
C ILE A 15 -1.23 15.05 -11.96
N ASN A 16 -1.34 16.03 -12.85
CA ASN A 16 -2.63 16.53 -13.34
C ASN A 16 -3.41 15.47 -14.14
N LEU A 17 -2.75 14.72 -15.02
CA LEU A 17 -3.35 13.60 -15.76
C LEU A 17 -3.96 12.56 -14.80
N ILE A 18 -3.19 12.15 -13.80
CA ILE A 18 -3.63 11.19 -12.79
C ILE A 18 -4.77 11.79 -11.96
N ALA A 19 -4.63 13.03 -11.48
CA ALA A 19 -5.64 13.70 -10.67
C ALA A 19 -6.99 13.79 -11.38
N ARG A 20 -7.00 14.10 -12.68
CA ARG A 20 -8.22 14.11 -13.51
C ARG A 20 -8.89 12.75 -13.55
N ARG A 21 -8.11 11.68 -13.72
CA ARG A 21 -8.65 10.30 -13.74
C ARG A 21 -9.19 9.89 -12.37
N VAL A 22 -8.50 10.25 -11.29
CA VAL A 22 -8.99 10.02 -9.93
C VAL A 22 -10.30 10.77 -9.68
N LEU A 23 -10.41 12.04 -10.09
CA LEU A 23 -11.67 12.80 -10.00
C LEU A 23 -12.81 12.16 -10.80
N CYS A 24 -12.54 11.58 -11.97
CA CYS A 24 -13.55 10.83 -12.72
C CYS A 24 -14.01 9.57 -11.99
N ASN A 25 -13.10 8.85 -11.32
CA ASN A 25 -13.42 7.61 -10.62
C ASN A 25 -14.08 7.83 -9.25
N THR A 26 -13.68 8.88 -8.53
CA THR A 26 -14.16 9.20 -7.17
C THR A 26 -14.56 10.68 -7.05
N PRO A 27 -15.59 11.16 -7.77
CA PRO A 27 -15.88 12.59 -7.91
C PRO A 27 -16.31 13.31 -6.61
N GLN A 28 -16.73 12.56 -5.60
CA GLN A 28 -17.24 13.09 -4.33
C GLN A 28 -16.28 12.90 -3.15
N SER A 29 -15.21 12.13 -3.32
CA SER A 29 -14.31 11.74 -2.25
C SER A 29 -12.96 12.41 -2.40
N VAL A 30 -12.36 12.80 -1.28
CA VAL A 30 -10.94 13.16 -1.25
C VAL A 30 -10.13 11.88 -1.45
N SER A 31 -9.12 11.94 -2.30
CA SER A 31 -8.25 10.80 -2.58
C SER A 31 -6.81 11.13 -2.25
N ALA A 32 -6.13 10.26 -1.50
CA ALA A 32 -4.69 10.32 -1.31
C ALA A 32 -4.04 9.38 -2.33
N VAL A 33 -3.19 9.94 -3.18
CA VAL A 33 -2.62 9.26 -4.34
C VAL A 33 -1.14 9.02 -4.10
N GLY A 34 -0.68 7.81 -4.42
CA GLY A 34 0.72 7.42 -4.36
C GLY A 34 1.19 6.78 -5.66
N MET A 35 2.25 7.32 -6.24
CA MET A 35 2.89 6.79 -7.46
C MET A 35 4.05 5.86 -7.08
N TYR A 36 4.09 4.68 -7.70
CA TYR A 36 5.01 3.59 -7.32
C TYR A 36 6.22 3.49 -8.24
N ARG A 37 6.09 3.95 -9.49
CA ARG A 37 7.16 3.93 -10.48
C ARG A 37 7.91 5.25 -10.50
N GLN A 38 9.23 5.19 -10.45
CA GLN A 38 10.10 6.37 -10.34
C GLN A 38 11.53 6.00 -10.73
N PHE A 39 12.38 7.01 -10.87
CA PHE A 39 13.81 6.80 -10.93
C PHE A 39 14.43 6.80 -9.54
N LEU A 40 15.46 5.97 -9.35
CA LEU A 40 16.33 5.95 -8.19
C LEU A 40 17.76 6.18 -8.66
N ALA A 41 18.36 7.28 -8.26
CA ALA A 41 19.71 7.65 -8.66
C ALA A 41 20.68 7.44 -7.51
N TYR A 42 21.69 6.59 -7.72
CA TYR A 42 22.82 6.44 -6.80
C TYR A 42 23.96 7.31 -7.29
N VAL A 43 24.28 8.36 -6.53
CA VAL A 43 25.36 9.30 -6.83
C VAL A 43 26.62 8.85 -6.11
N ARG A 44 27.67 8.52 -6.86
CA ARG A 44 28.94 8.00 -6.35
C ARG A 44 30.13 8.73 -6.98
N PRO A 45 31.33 8.66 -6.37
CA PRO A 45 32.53 9.29 -6.95
C PRO A 45 32.85 8.82 -8.37
N GLU A 46 32.50 7.59 -8.73
CA GLU A 46 32.70 7.00 -10.05
C GLU A 46 31.62 7.36 -11.09
N GLY A 47 30.57 8.07 -10.69
CA GLY A 47 29.47 8.50 -11.55
C GLY A 47 28.08 8.22 -10.96
N VAL A 48 27.05 8.33 -11.79
CA VAL A 48 25.66 8.19 -11.36
C VAL A 48 25.01 6.96 -11.99
N THR A 49 24.45 6.09 -11.17
CA THR A 49 23.62 4.97 -11.64
C THR A 49 22.15 5.32 -11.43
N LEU A 50 21.41 5.39 -12.53
CA LEU A 50 19.97 5.63 -12.52
C LEU A 50 19.23 4.32 -12.74
N GLU A 51 18.33 3.96 -11.84
CA GLU A 51 17.47 2.79 -11.94
C GLU A 51 16.02 3.23 -12.16
N ASN A 52 15.37 2.72 -13.20
CA ASN A 52 13.91 2.80 -13.33
C ASN A 52 13.29 1.66 -12.52
N VAL A 53 12.54 2.02 -11.49
CA VAL A 53 12.09 1.08 -10.46
C VAL A 53 10.62 1.27 -10.14
N SER A 54 9.95 0.14 -9.91
CA SER A 54 8.69 0.10 -9.17
C SER A 54 9.00 -0.20 -7.71
N PHE A 55 8.76 0.75 -6.82
CA PHE A 55 8.92 0.54 -5.38
C PHE A 55 7.69 -0.16 -4.79
N ARG A 56 7.89 -0.84 -3.65
CA ARG A 56 6.81 -1.39 -2.83
C ARG A 56 6.09 -0.36 -1.93
N ARG A 57 6.59 0.88 -1.94
CA ARG A 57 6.15 1.98 -1.08
C ARG A 57 6.20 3.29 -1.85
N CYS A 58 5.36 4.24 -1.46
CA CYS A 58 5.37 5.60 -1.99
C CYS A 58 6.40 6.47 -1.28
N ILE A 59 7.35 7.01 -2.03
CA ILE A 59 8.38 7.92 -1.50
C ILE A 59 7.81 9.35 -1.42
N PRO A 60 8.19 10.16 -0.41
CA PRO A 60 7.90 11.59 -0.39
C PRO A 60 8.33 12.28 -1.69
N GLY A 61 7.45 13.07 -2.30
CA GLY A 61 7.65 13.62 -3.65
C GLY A 61 6.73 12.95 -4.68
N ASN A 62 6.41 11.67 -4.51
CA ASN A 62 5.49 10.91 -5.36
C ASN A 62 4.12 10.66 -4.70
N LYS A 63 3.68 11.61 -3.88
CA LYS A 63 2.41 11.54 -3.12
C LYS A 63 1.69 12.87 -3.17
N PHE A 64 0.38 12.83 -3.43
CA PHE A 64 -0.45 14.04 -3.48
C PHE A 64 -1.91 13.75 -3.15
N PHE A 65 -2.65 14.79 -2.76
CA PHE A 65 -4.10 14.70 -2.60
C PHE A 65 -4.81 15.17 -3.86
N VAL A 66 -5.92 14.52 -4.15
CA VAL A 66 -6.92 14.96 -5.12
C VAL A 66 -8.17 15.34 -4.32
N ILE A 67 -8.45 16.63 -4.25
CA ILE A 67 -9.52 17.19 -3.42
C ILE A 67 -10.61 17.70 -4.37
N PRO A 68 -11.82 17.12 -4.35
CA PRO A 68 -12.95 17.67 -5.11
C PRO A 68 -13.32 19.06 -4.59
N ARG A 69 -13.91 19.89 -5.45
CA ARG A 69 -14.32 21.27 -5.11
C ARG A 69 -15.18 21.37 -3.85
N ALA A 70 -16.02 20.37 -3.60
CA ALA A 70 -16.88 20.30 -2.42
C ALA A 70 -16.10 20.26 -1.09
N HIS A 71 -14.81 19.91 -1.10
CA HIS A 71 -13.94 19.79 0.08
C HIS A 71 -12.87 20.88 0.15
N TYR A 72 -12.98 21.96 -0.64
CA TYR A 72 -11.98 23.04 -0.63
C TYR A 72 -11.93 23.80 0.70
N GLU A 73 -13.04 23.86 1.43
CA GLU A 73 -13.10 24.49 2.76
C GLU A 73 -12.27 23.75 3.82
N THR A 74 -11.96 22.47 3.60
CA THR A 74 -11.13 21.66 4.50
C THR A 74 -9.72 21.40 3.94
N LEU A 75 -9.29 22.12 2.88
CA LEU A 75 -8.05 21.82 2.16
C LEU A 75 -6.81 21.80 3.08
N GLU A 76 -6.79 22.68 4.08
CA GLU A 76 -5.69 22.86 5.03
C GLU A 76 -5.48 21.64 5.94
N ALA A 77 -6.48 20.77 6.08
CA ALA A 77 -6.38 19.54 6.85
C ALA A 77 -5.55 18.45 6.14
N TYR A 78 -5.25 18.63 4.84
CA TYR A 78 -4.58 17.62 4.03
C TYR A 78 -3.12 18.02 3.77
N SER A 79 -2.20 17.30 4.40
CA SER A 79 -0.77 17.41 4.16
C SER A 79 -0.27 16.18 3.41
N PRO A 80 0.44 16.32 2.27
CA PRO A 80 1.05 15.19 1.57
C PRO A 80 1.96 14.31 2.45
N TRP A 81 2.52 14.88 3.52
CA TRP A 81 3.30 14.16 4.53
C TRP A 81 2.46 13.21 5.39
N GLY A 82 1.15 13.46 5.47
CA GLY A 82 0.20 12.57 6.12
C GLY A 82 -0.09 11.31 5.31
N ILE A 83 0.22 11.30 4.00
CA ILE A 83 0.00 10.13 3.14
C ILE A 83 1.05 9.06 3.48
N PRO A 84 0.63 7.83 3.84
CA PRO A 84 1.54 6.79 4.27
C PRO A 84 2.48 6.37 3.14
N GLU A 85 3.70 5.97 3.48
CA GLU A 85 4.61 5.36 2.50
C GLU A 85 4.13 3.98 2.09
N PHE A 86 3.67 3.20 3.07
CA PHE A 86 3.05 1.91 2.82
C PHE A 86 1.55 2.12 2.69
N ILE A 87 1.06 2.09 1.47
CA ILE A 87 -0.37 1.99 1.24
C ILE A 87 -0.71 0.51 1.37
N ASP A 88 -1.02 0.11 2.59
CA ASP A 88 -1.49 -1.21 2.96
C ASP A 88 -2.93 -1.15 3.51
N GLN A 89 -3.46 -2.28 3.95
CA GLN A 89 -4.84 -2.35 4.45
C GLN A 89 -5.05 -1.53 5.73
N GLU A 90 -4.04 -1.39 6.58
CA GLU A 90 -4.13 -0.61 7.83
C GLU A 90 -4.20 0.87 7.51
N ALA A 91 -3.36 1.32 6.57
CA ALA A 91 -3.45 2.65 5.99
C ALA A 91 -4.84 2.89 5.38
N GLU A 92 -5.37 1.95 4.59
CA GLU A 92 -6.69 2.08 3.97
C GLU A 92 -7.81 2.18 5.01
N ASP A 93 -7.77 1.37 6.06
CA ASP A 93 -8.73 1.41 7.17
C ASP A 93 -8.69 2.76 7.90
N LEU A 94 -7.49 3.28 8.18
CA LEU A 94 -7.32 4.56 8.86
C LEU A 94 -7.83 5.74 8.02
N PHE A 95 -7.57 5.71 6.72
CA PHE A 95 -7.96 6.77 5.79
C PHE A 95 -9.45 6.73 5.45
N SER A 96 -10.03 5.54 5.29
CA SER A 96 -11.45 5.37 5.04
C SER A 96 -12.32 5.88 6.20
N GLN A 97 -11.88 5.74 7.45
CA GLN A 97 -12.53 6.35 8.63
C GLN A 97 -12.61 7.88 8.54
N ARG A 98 -11.71 8.51 7.78
CA ARG A 98 -11.68 9.96 7.52
C ARG A 98 -12.36 10.34 6.21
N GLY A 99 -13.03 9.39 5.55
CA GLY A 99 -13.65 9.60 4.24
C GLY A 99 -12.64 9.80 3.09
N ILE A 100 -11.39 9.38 3.27
CA ILE A 100 -10.34 9.51 2.26
C ILE A 100 -10.11 8.18 1.56
N VAL A 101 -10.07 8.19 0.23
CA VAL A 101 -9.77 7.03 -0.60
C VAL A 101 -8.27 6.95 -0.87
N LEU A 102 -7.62 5.86 -0.46
CA LEU A 102 -6.23 5.61 -0.88
C LEU A 102 -6.21 5.08 -2.32
N THR A 103 -5.48 5.75 -3.19
CA THR A 103 -5.36 5.40 -4.61
C THR A 103 -3.90 5.09 -4.93
N LEU A 104 -3.66 3.87 -5.42
CA LEU A 104 -2.38 3.46 -5.94
C LEU A 104 -2.32 3.77 -7.42
N VAL A 105 -1.17 4.27 -7.86
CA VAL A 105 -0.88 4.42 -9.28
C VAL A 105 0.29 3.52 -9.61
N ARG A 106 0.00 2.47 -10.38
CA ARG A 106 1.00 1.59 -10.99
C ARG A 106 1.17 1.96 -12.46
N ASN A 107 2.31 1.60 -13.04
CA ASN A 107 2.66 1.90 -14.44
C ASN A 107 2.56 3.39 -14.79
N ASN A 108 2.91 4.27 -13.85
CA ASN A 108 3.06 5.69 -14.12
C ASN A 108 4.41 5.97 -14.81
N GLU A 109 4.53 7.08 -15.55
CA GLU A 109 5.86 7.45 -16.06
C GLU A 109 6.78 7.83 -14.89
N PRO A 110 8.08 7.47 -14.92
CA PRO A 110 9.00 7.71 -13.82
C PRO A 110 9.51 9.16 -13.82
N THR A 111 8.63 10.15 -13.63
CA THR A 111 8.98 11.59 -13.70
C THR A 111 9.66 12.15 -12.46
N PHE A 112 9.85 11.34 -11.42
CA PHE A 112 10.51 11.72 -10.17
C PHE A 112 11.80 10.94 -10.02
N VAL A 113 12.90 11.63 -9.71
CA VAL A 113 14.20 11.02 -9.45
C VAL A 113 14.51 11.14 -7.98
N TYR A 114 14.49 9.99 -7.30
CA TYR A 114 14.88 9.91 -5.91
C TYR A 114 16.40 9.85 -5.79
N MET A 115 17.02 10.91 -5.29
CA MET A 115 18.47 11.02 -5.24
C MET A 115 19.04 10.35 -3.98
N ARG A 116 20.12 9.58 -4.17
CA ARG A 116 20.83 8.90 -3.09
C ARG A 116 22.29 9.28 -3.06
N ARG A 117 22.61 10.07 -2.02
CA ARG A 117 23.92 10.62 -1.71
C ARG A 117 24.39 10.07 -0.36
N GLY A 118 25.28 9.09 -0.38
CA GLY A 118 25.96 8.60 0.83
C GLY A 118 25.05 7.94 1.88
N SER A 119 25.61 7.70 3.06
CA SER A 119 25.09 6.73 4.05
C SER A 119 24.57 7.33 5.36
N ASN A 120 24.41 8.66 5.48
CA ASN A 120 24.34 9.29 6.80
C ASN A 120 22.96 9.28 7.48
N LEU A 121 21.85 9.14 6.74
CA LEU A 121 20.49 9.27 7.33
C LEU A 121 19.53 8.13 6.93
N SER A 122 19.83 7.37 5.88
CA SER A 122 19.11 6.14 5.56
C SER A 122 20.02 5.19 4.76
N GLN A 123 19.72 3.88 4.74
CA GLN A 123 20.50 2.93 3.94
C GLN A 123 20.55 3.39 2.47
N ASP A 124 21.75 3.58 1.93
CA ASP A 124 21.97 3.93 0.52
C ASP A 124 21.28 2.91 -0.40
N ASN A 125 21.55 1.63 -0.15
CA ASN A 125 20.92 0.52 -0.86
C ASN A 125 19.41 0.44 -0.58
N LYS A 126 18.59 0.65 -1.62
CA LYS A 126 17.12 0.51 -1.56
C LYS A 126 16.60 -0.73 -2.27
N SER A 127 17.44 -1.71 -2.61
CA SER A 127 17.02 -2.96 -3.27
C SER A 127 15.92 -3.68 -2.50
N ALA A 128 15.93 -3.63 -1.17
CA ALA A 128 14.86 -4.21 -0.37
C ALA A 128 13.48 -3.57 -0.65
N TYR A 129 13.42 -2.36 -1.21
CA TYR A 129 12.19 -1.60 -1.42
C TYR A 129 11.71 -1.65 -2.87
N ILE A 130 12.47 -2.29 -3.75
CA ILE A 130 12.18 -2.41 -5.17
C ILE A 130 11.38 -3.71 -5.39
N ASP A 131 10.17 -3.60 -5.93
CA ASP A 131 9.39 -4.74 -6.41
C ASP A 131 9.91 -5.19 -7.78
N ASN A 132 10.13 -4.23 -8.70
CA ASN A 132 10.63 -4.51 -10.05
C ASN A 132 11.69 -3.47 -10.46
N LEU A 133 12.78 -3.95 -11.08
CA LEU A 133 13.77 -3.13 -11.77
C LEU A 133 13.48 -3.22 -13.27
N GLU A 134 13.12 -2.11 -13.90
CA GLU A 134 12.72 -2.06 -15.31
C GLU A 134 13.88 -1.69 -16.23
N GLY A 135 14.87 -0.97 -15.71
CA GLY A 135 16.02 -0.54 -16.48
C GLY A 135 17.08 0.11 -15.61
N ARG A 136 18.30 0.16 -16.15
CA ARG A 136 19.43 0.84 -15.53
C ARG A 136 20.18 1.64 -16.59
N LEU A 137 20.50 2.87 -16.26
CA LEU A 137 21.36 3.77 -17.02
C LEU A 137 22.55 4.17 -16.15
N GLN A 138 23.66 4.51 -16.81
CA GLN A 138 24.84 5.05 -16.16
C GLN A 138 25.21 6.36 -16.83
N PHE A 139 25.59 7.31 -16.00
CA PHE A 139 26.04 8.64 -16.38
C PHE A 139 27.40 8.89 -15.76
N GLN A 140 28.24 9.66 -16.44
CA GLN A 140 29.58 9.99 -15.94
C GLN A 140 29.51 10.86 -14.69
N ASP A 141 28.53 11.75 -14.62
CA ASP A 141 28.32 12.70 -13.54
C ASP A 141 26.84 13.09 -13.42
N GLU A 142 26.57 14.03 -12.52
CA GLU A 142 25.22 14.54 -12.30
C GLU A 142 24.75 15.46 -13.43
N ASP A 143 25.64 16.16 -14.12
CA ASP A 143 25.28 17.08 -15.20
C ASP A 143 24.67 16.29 -16.38
N GLU A 144 25.26 15.15 -16.74
CA GLU A 144 24.68 14.23 -17.74
C GLU A 144 23.31 13.68 -17.29
N LEU A 145 23.12 13.39 -16.00
CA LEU A 145 21.80 12.99 -15.48
C LEU A 145 20.79 14.14 -15.60
N HIS A 146 21.17 15.37 -15.25
CA HIS A 146 20.32 16.55 -15.37
C HIS A 146 19.89 16.77 -16.82
N ASP A 147 20.81 16.67 -17.77
CA ASP A 147 20.52 16.78 -19.20
C ASP A 147 19.58 15.66 -19.66
N PHE A 148 19.76 14.43 -19.19
CA PHE A 148 18.83 13.34 -19.47
C PHE A 148 17.43 13.63 -18.96
N VAL A 149 17.28 14.04 -17.70
CA VAL A 149 15.98 14.33 -17.07
C VAL A 149 15.27 15.52 -17.73
N ALA A 150 16.02 16.53 -18.19
CA ALA A 150 15.46 17.72 -18.82
C ALA A 150 15.01 17.48 -20.27
N ASN A 151 15.64 16.55 -20.98
CA ASN A 151 15.40 16.30 -22.41
C ASN A 151 14.59 15.03 -22.71
N GLN A 152 14.35 14.20 -21.70
CA GLN A 152 13.46 13.05 -21.86
C GLN A 152 12.04 13.55 -22.20
N SER A 153 11.38 12.88 -23.14
CA SER A 153 9.96 13.11 -23.40
C SER A 153 9.18 11.96 -22.79
N ASN A 154 8.24 12.25 -21.89
CA ASN A 154 7.36 11.21 -21.39
C ASN A 154 6.14 11.06 -22.30
N ASP A 155 5.74 9.82 -22.53
CA ASP A 155 4.51 9.54 -23.27
C ASP A 155 3.30 9.80 -22.37
N LEU A 156 2.81 11.04 -22.33
CA LEU A 156 1.62 11.41 -21.56
C LEU A 156 0.30 10.85 -22.12
N THR A 157 0.34 10.05 -23.20
CA THR A 157 -0.83 9.30 -23.69
C THR A 157 -1.08 8.00 -22.92
N TYR A 158 -0.16 7.62 -22.03
CA TYR A 158 -0.28 6.42 -21.22
C TYR A 158 -1.53 6.43 -20.32
N SER A 159 -2.00 5.23 -20.01
CA SER A 159 -3.12 5.02 -19.10
C SER A 159 -2.63 4.50 -17.75
N PRO A 160 -2.43 5.35 -16.72
CA PRO A 160 -2.06 4.88 -15.39
C PRO A 160 -3.02 3.80 -14.90
N ASP A 161 -2.46 2.74 -14.34
CA ASP A 161 -3.22 1.68 -13.68
C ASP A 161 -3.62 2.17 -12.29
N LEU A 162 -4.88 2.57 -12.17
CA LEU A 162 -5.52 2.93 -10.92
C LEU A 162 -6.11 1.67 -10.29
N ALA A 163 -5.24 0.81 -9.76
CA ALA A 163 -5.69 -0.37 -9.04
C ALA A 163 -6.02 0.00 -7.59
N PRO A 164 -7.23 -0.30 -7.08
CA PRO A 164 -7.42 -0.32 -5.63
C PRO A 164 -6.45 -1.35 -5.03
N LEU A 165 -5.93 -1.08 -3.82
CA LEU A 165 -5.16 -2.09 -3.10
C LEU A 165 -6.03 -3.34 -2.98
N ALA A 166 -5.50 -4.50 -3.39
CA ALA A 166 -6.20 -5.76 -3.20
C ALA A 166 -6.39 -5.96 -1.69
N ARG A 167 -7.63 -5.89 -1.23
CA ARG A 167 -7.94 -6.14 0.18
C ARG A 167 -7.63 -7.61 0.49
N GLU A 168 -6.93 -7.84 1.59
CA GLU A 168 -6.69 -9.19 2.07
C GLU A 168 -7.62 -9.52 3.24
N PHE A 169 -8.20 -10.72 3.22
CA PHE A 169 -8.88 -11.24 4.38
C PHE A 169 -7.87 -11.47 5.51
N ARG A 170 -8.06 -10.82 6.65
CA ARG A 170 -7.23 -10.93 7.85
C ARG A 170 -7.92 -11.83 8.87
N LEU A 171 -7.08 -12.64 9.51
CA LEU A 171 -7.43 -13.45 10.67
C LEU A 171 -6.27 -13.33 11.65
N THR A 172 -6.46 -12.58 12.72
CA THR A 172 -5.46 -12.39 13.77
C THR A 172 -5.87 -13.14 15.02
N VAL A 173 -4.88 -13.60 15.78
CA VAL A 173 -5.12 -14.22 17.09
C VAL A 173 -4.13 -13.65 18.07
N SER A 174 -4.64 -13.17 19.21
CA SER A 174 -3.85 -12.81 20.37
C SER A 174 -4.14 -13.79 21.51
N ARG A 175 -3.09 -14.24 22.20
CA ARG A 175 -3.18 -15.14 23.35
C ARG A 175 -2.88 -14.36 24.61
N SER A 176 -3.76 -14.43 25.61
CA SER A 176 -3.49 -13.86 26.93
C SER A 176 -2.76 -14.88 27.83
N PRO A 177 -2.08 -14.41 28.89
CA PRO A 177 -1.37 -15.28 29.83
C PRO A 177 -2.23 -16.38 30.48
N GLY A 178 -3.56 -16.19 30.53
CA GLY A 178 -4.51 -17.17 31.06
C GLY A 178 -4.99 -18.23 30.04
N GLY A 179 -4.35 -18.35 28.87
CA GLY A 179 -4.75 -19.32 27.84
C GLY A 179 -6.00 -18.94 27.05
N ARG A 180 -6.52 -17.72 27.24
CA ARG A 180 -7.61 -17.17 26.41
C ARG A 180 -7.03 -16.70 25.08
N ALA A 181 -7.61 -17.14 23.96
CA ALA A 181 -7.27 -16.65 22.63
C ALA A 181 -8.40 -15.78 22.07
N VAL A 182 -8.08 -14.53 21.73
CA VAL A 182 -9.00 -13.62 21.04
C VAL A 182 -8.67 -13.67 19.56
N VAL A 183 -9.67 -13.97 18.75
CA VAL A 183 -9.57 -14.04 17.29
C VAL A 183 -10.31 -12.86 16.71
N ALA A 184 -9.71 -12.15 15.76
CA ALA A 184 -10.38 -11.07 15.04
C ALA A 184 -10.22 -11.26 13.53
N ALA A 185 -11.25 -10.88 12.77
CA ALA A 185 -11.27 -10.89 11.31
C ALA A 185 -11.87 -9.60 10.76
N ASN A 186 -11.60 -9.28 9.48
CA ASN A 186 -12.22 -8.17 8.76
C ASN A 186 -13.27 -8.67 7.74
N LEU A 187 -14.20 -9.51 8.20
CA LEU A 187 -15.22 -10.17 7.40
C LEU A 187 -16.08 -9.20 6.59
N GLU A 188 -16.77 -8.27 7.25
CA GLU A 188 -17.73 -7.36 6.62
C GLU A 188 -17.02 -6.45 5.62
N LYS A 189 -15.83 -5.95 6.02
CA LYS A 189 -15.00 -5.08 5.16
C LYS A 189 -14.51 -5.77 3.90
N MET A 190 -14.29 -7.09 3.95
CA MET A 190 -13.72 -7.87 2.86
C MET A 190 -14.79 -8.48 1.95
N PHE A 191 -15.90 -8.94 2.52
CA PHE A 191 -16.89 -9.76 1.81
C PHE A 191 -18.33 -9.21 1.89
N GLY A 192 -18.54 -8.07 2.53
CA GLY A 192 -19.85 -7.42 2.68
C GLY A 192 -20.69 -7.97 3.84
N GLN A 193 -21.82 -7.32 4.10
CA GLN A 193 -22.70 -7.57 5.26
C GLN A 193 -23.40 -8.93 5.25
N ASP A 194 -23.49 -9.56 4.08
CA ASP A 194 -24.14 -10.86 3.92
C ASP A 194 -23.18 -12.03 4.14
N ALA A 195 -21.88 -11.77 4.24
CA ALA A 195 -20.90 -12.79 4.53
C ALA A 195 -21.05 -13.31 5.98
N MET A 196 -20.78 -14.59 6.16
CA MET A 196 -20.74 -15.23 7.48
C MET A 196 -19.44 -16.00 7.65
N ILE A 197 -18.96 -16.09 8.89
CA ILE A 197 -17.69 -16.73 9.25
C ILE A 197 -17.87 -17.79 10.33
N ALA A 198 -17.16 -18.90 10.19
CA ALA A 198 -17.01 -19.92 11.23
C ALA A 198 -15.55 -20.06 11.64
N TYR A 199 -15.29 -20.30 12.92
CA TYR A 199 -13.94 -20.41 13.50
C TYR A 199 -13.72 -21.78 14.14
N TYR A 200 -12.65 -22.46 13.74
CA TYR A 200 -12.33 -23.81 14.16
C TYR A 200 -11.00 -23.75 14.92
N LEU A 201 -11.02 -24.11 16.21
CA LEU A 201 -9.80 -24.28 16.99
C LEU A 201 -9.24 -25.68 16.74
N VAL A 202 -7.99 -25.77 16.29
CA VAL A 202 -7.38 -27.02 15.83
C VAL A 202 -5.99 -27.20 16.45
N LYS A 203 -5.69 -28.44 16.89
CA LYS A 203 -4.35 -28.86 17.33
C LYS A 203 -3.90 -30.05 16.49
N GLY A 204 -2.93 -29.83 15.60
CA GLY A 204 -2.55 -30.84 14.61
C GLY A 204 -3.72 -31.15 13.65
N ALA A 205 -4.20 -32.40 13.66
CA ALA A 205 -5.37 -32.82 12.89
C ALA A 205 -6.68 -32.79 13.69
N GLU A 206 -6.60 -32.59 15.01
CA GLU A 206 -7.75 -32.64 15.90
C GLU A 206 -8.45 -31.28 15.99
N ARG A 207 -9.78 -31.28 15.82
CA ARG A 207 -10.63 -30.09 16.02
C ARG A 207 -11.12 -30.07 17.47
N LEU A 208 -10.64 -29.10 18.23
CA LEU A 208 -10.94 -28.96 19.66
C LEU A 208 -12.28 -28.24 19.90
N GLU A 209 -12.53 -27.17 19.15
CA GLU A 209 -13.73 -26.35 19.32
C GLU A 209 -14.18 -25.76 17.97
N THR A 210 -15.47 -25.45 17.85
CA THR A 210 -16.06 -24.83 16.66
C THR A 210 -17.07 -23.77 17.06
N LEU A 211 -16.87 -22.57 16.53
CA LEU A 211 -17.87 -21.51 16.51
C LEU A 211 -18.45 -21.47 15.10
N TRP A 212 -19.73 -21.83 14.99
CA TRP A 212 -20.43 -21.94 13.72
C TRP A 212 -20.68 -20.58 13.07
N TYR A 213 -21.08 -20.62 11.80
CA TYR A 213 -21.27 -19.44 10.96
C TYR A 213 -22.08 -18.35 11.65
N SER A 214 -21.48 -17.18 11.79
CA SER A 214 -22.07 -15.97 12.35
C SER A 214 -21.53 -14.73 11.62
N ARG A 215 -21.98 -13.54 12.02
CA ARG A 215 -21.39 -12.25 11.58
C ARG A 215 -20.38 -11.71 12.60
N GLU A 216 -20.07 -12.46 13.66
CA GLU A 216 -19.15 -12.04 14.71
C GLU A 216 -17.72 -12.04 14.16
N GLU A 217 -17.14 -10.85 13.98
CA GLU A 217 -15.76 -10.68 13.53
C GLU A 217 -14.73 -10.97 14.63
N VAL A 218 -15.15 -10.86 15.90
CA VAL A 218 -14.30 -11.05 17.07
C VAL A 218 -14.87 -12.15 17.95
N VAL A 219 -14.10 -13.22 18.13
CA VAL A 219 -14.51 -14.36 18.96
C VAL A 219 -13.43 -14.73 19.97
N VAL A 220 -13.81 -15.48 20.99
CA VAL A 220 -12.92 -15.86 22.08
C VAL A 220 -12.97 -17.37 22.30
N PHE A 221 -11.82 -18.01 22.24
CA PHE A 221 -11.62 -19.37 22.72
C PHE A 221 -11.02 -19.32 24.12
N LYS A 222 -11.56 -20.12 25.06
CA LYS A 222 -11.06 -20.22 26.43
C LYS A 222 -10.15 -21.44 26.56
N ASP A 223 -9.22 -21.40 27.52
CA ASP A 223 -8.38 -22.55 27.91
C ASP A 223 -7.63 -23.22 26.75
N VAL A 224 -7.14 -22.42 25.80
CA VAL A 224 -6.54 -22.89 24.55
C VAL A 224 -5.17 -23.53 24.81
N PRO A 225 -4.93 -24.80 24.47
CA PRO A 225 -3.62 -25.43 24.64
C PRO A 225 -2.52 -24.75 23.81
N PRO A 226 -1.24 -24.84 24.19
CA PRO A 226 -0.13 -24.44 23.33
C PRO A 226 -0.09 -25.24 22.01
N GLY A 227 0.39 -24.60 20.94
CA GLY A 227 0.55 -25.23 19.63
C GLY A 227 -0.74 -25.36 18.81
N CYS A 228 -1.82 -24.69 19.21
CA CYS A 228 -3.06 -24.64 18.43
C CYS A 228 -2.99 -23.66 17.25
N SER A 229 -3.95 -23.78 16.35
CA SER A 229 -4.23 -22.85 15.25
C SER A 229 -5.72 -22.58 15.17
N VAL A 230 -6.10 -21.45 14.63
CA VAL A 230 -7.49 -21.15 14.28
C VAL A 230 -7.64 -21.20 12.77
N ARG A 231 -8.66 -21.91 12.29
CA ARG A 231 -9.07 -21.90 10.88
C ARG A 231 -10.39 -21.16 10.76
N ALA A 232 -10.45 -20.18 9.87
CA ALA A 232 -11.66 -19.48 9.51
C ALA A 232 -12.18 -19.96 8.15
N PHE A 233 -13.50 -20.09 8.06
CA PHE A 233 -14.22 -20.40 6.83
C PHE A 233 -15.24 -19.30 6.60
N VAL A 234 -15.17 -18.62 5.46
CA VAL A 234 -16.12 -17.57 5.08
C VAL A 234 -17.08 -18.12 4.04
N ARG A 235 -18.37 -17.86 4.24
CA ARG A 235 -19.44 -18.20 3.30
C ARG A 235 -20.23 -16.97 2.87
N LEU A 236 -20.77 -17.03 1.66
CA LEU A 236 -21.76 -16.10 1.14
C LEU A 236 -22.92 -16.94 0.56
N GLY A 237 -24.10 -16.83 1.15
CA GLY A 237 -25.17 -17.81 0.92
C GLY A 237 -24.75 -19.22 1.35
N ASP A 238 -24.86 -20.18 0.44
CA ASP A 238 -24.54 -21.60 0.68
C ASP A 238 -23.10 -21.99 0.27
N GLU A 239 -22.32 -21.06 -0.28
CA GLU A 239 -20.98 -21.33 -0.81
C GLU A 239 -19.87 -20.85 0.15
N ILE A 240 -18.85 -21.69 0.36
CA ILE A 240 -17.62 -21.30 1.08
C ILE A 240 -16.68 -20.61 0.09
N ILE A 241 -16.58 -19.29 0.18
CA ILE A 241 -15.81 -18.44 -0.73
C ILE A 241 -14.36 -18.21 -0.28
N HIS A 242 -14.04 -18.43 0.99
CA HIS A 242 -12.68 -18.20 1.50
C HIS A 242 -12.33 -19.08 2.70
N ARG A 243 -11.04 -19.39 2.84
CA ARG A 243 -10.47 -20.15 3.97
C ARG A 243 -9.15 -19.54 4.39
N LYS A 244 -8.95 -19.30 5.69
CA LYS A 244 -7.67 -18.82 6.24
C LYS A 244 -7.33 -19.54 7.52
N ALA A 245 -6.04 -19.75 7.79
CA ALA A 245 -5.56 -20.33 9.03
C ALA A 245 -4.48 -19.47 9.64
N VAL A 246 -4.45 -19.37 10.97
CA VAL A 246 -3.41 -18.66 11.72
C VAL A 246 -2.99 -19.48 12.93
N ARG A 247 -1.68 -19.57 13.15
CA ARG A 247 -1.12 -20.26 14.31
C ARG A 247 -1.24 -19.37 15.53
N ILE A 248 -1.59 -19.97 16.66
CA ILE A 248 -1.60 -19.29 17.95
C ILE A 248 -0.18 -19.39 18.53
N TRP A 249 0.55 -18.29 18.47
CA TRP A 249 1.86 -18.20 19.11
C TRP A 249 1.71 -18.10 20.63
N GLY A 250 2.72 -18.62 21.34
CA GLY A 250 2.75 -18.70 22.80
C GLY A 250 2.94 -17.34 23.45
#